data_AF-A0A5J4W1C1-F1
#
_entry.id   AF-A0A5J4W1C1-F1
#
_cell.length_a   1.000
_cell.length_b   1.000
_cell.length_c   1.000
_cell.angle_alpha   90.00
_cell.angle_beta   90.00
_cell.angle_gamma   90.00
#
_symmetry.space_group_name_H-M   'P 1'
#
loop_
_entity.id
_entity.type
_entity.pdbx_description
1 polymer ?
#
loop_
_entity_poly.entity_id
_entity_poly.type
_entity_poly.pdbx_seq_one_letter_code
_entity_poly.pdbx_strand_id
1 'polypeptide(L)'
;MSDQLPIILNSLLSENKEERDDAQKKLNQFKKQKGSLIKLLQYAVIGGNENLNLQTQAAIALKNIIQSKWEDLNPNLGKAELKDSIIQAIIITPKVIQKQLLLVLEDIVENEYPKRWKTLKDELLGILNKEDINVKYGSLLVINTVVRCLGVKKGKQFKAFEDLLSNLVPALLQTALIIHQSNQMDERYAQILKEICKIFYLSAYHQLPAILKNINDLKNLIELMLSIVVKEIPDNIYV
;
A
#
# COMPACT_ATOMS: atom_id res chain seq x y z
N MET A 1 -11.07 -28.30 2.10
CA MET A 1 -11.57 -26.97 1.68
C MET A 1 -10.48 -26.03 1.18
N SER A 2 -9.24 -26.07 1.72
CA SER A 2 -8.13 -25.24 1.19
C SER A 2 -7.88 -25.45 -0.30
N ASP A 3 -7.90 -26.71 -0.75
CA ASP A 3 -7.62 -27.08 -2.15
C ASP A 3 -8.75 -26.73 -3.13
N GLN A 4 -9.92 -26.34 -2.62
CA GLN A 4 -11.08 -25.94 -3.43
C GLN A 4 -11.21 -24.43 -3.59
N LEU A 5 -10.41 -23.64 -2.86
CA LEU A 5 -10.51 -22.17 -2.90
C LEU A 5 -10.30 -21.59 -4.31
N PRO A 6 -9.35 -22.06 -5.14
CA PRO A 6 -9.22 -21.60 -6.53
C PRO A 6 -10.49 -21.79 -7.35
N ILE A 7 -11.14 -22.95 -7.21
CA ILE A 7 -12.38 -23.28 -7.91
C ILE A 7 -13.49 -22.34 -7.43
N ILE A 8 -13.64 -22.18 -6.11
CA ILE A 8 -14.63 -21.27 -5.52
C ILE A 8 -14.44 -19.85 -6.05
N LEU A 9 -13.20 -19.32 -6.05
CA LEU A 9 -12.92 -17.96 -6.50
C LEU A 9 -13.20 -17.76 -7.99
N ASN A 10 -12.87 -18.74 -8.84
CA ASN A 10 -13.18 -18.66 -10.27
C ASN A 10 -14.70 -18.75 -10.54
N SER A 11 -15.43 -19.60 -9.82
CA SER A 11 -16.88 -19.71 -9.96
C SER A 11 -17.65 -18.44 -9.57
N LEU A 12 -17.05 -17.52 -8.81
CA LEU A 12 -17.64 -16.19 -8.56
C LEU A 12 -17.79 -15.34 -9.83
N LEU A 13 -17.03 -15.68 -10.88
CA LEU A 13 -17.05 -14.99 -12.18
C LEU A 13 -17.93 -15.71 -13.21
N SER A 14 -18.54 -16.84 -12.87
CA SER A 14 -19.40 -17.61 -13.78
C SER A 14 -20.57 -16.77 -14.28
N GLU A 15 -21.02 -16.97 -15.52
CA GLU A 15 -22.24 -16.35 -16.05
C GLU A 15 -23.51 -16.94 -15.40
N ASN A 16 -23.42 -18.18 -14.89
CA ASN A 16 -24.53 -18.85 -14.21
C ASN A 16 -24.73 -18.28 -12.79
N LYS A 17 -25.92 -17.73 -12.54
CA LYS A 17 -26.28 -17.15 -11.23
C LYS A 17 -26.25 -18.16 -10.09
N GLU A 18 -26.75 -19.38 -10.31
CA GLU A 18 -26.79 -20.41 -9.25
C GLU A 18 -25.38 -20.82 -8.83
N GLU A 19 -24.46 -20.93 -9.79
CA GLU A 19 -23.06 -21.24 -9.54
C GLU A 19 -22.37 -20.13 -8.74
N ARG A 20 -22.61 -18.86 -9.09
CA ARG A 20 -22.09 -17.72 -8.33
C ARG A 20 -22.62 -17.70 -6.89
N ASP A 21 -23.91 -17.95 -6.70
CA ASP A 21 -24.54 -17.94 -5.38
C ASP A 21 -24.01 -19.09 -4.49
N ASP A 22 -23.79 -20.28 -5.07
CA ASP A 22 -23.16 -21.41 -4.37
C ASP A 22 -21.69 -21.12 -4.03
N ALA A 23 -20.92 -20.56 -4.97
CA ALA A 23 -19.55 -20.13 -4.73
C ALA A 23 -19.46 -19.08 -3.62
N GLN A 24 -20.38 -18.12 -3.59
CA GLN A 24 -20.45 -17.10 -2.54
C GLN A 24 -20.75 -17.70 -1.16
N LYS A 25 -21.66 -18.69 -1.08
CA LYS A 25 -21.93 -19.44 0.16
C LYS A 25 -20.69 -20.19 0.64
N LYS A 26 -20.01 -20.91 -0.25
CA LYS A 26 -18.76 -21.64 0.04
C LYS A 26 -17.65 -20.69 0.50
N LEU A 27 -17.50 -19.55 -0.16
CA LEU A 27 -16.55 -18.52 0.24
C LEU A 27 -16.87 -18.00 1.65
N ASN A 28 -18.14 -17.73 1.97
CA ASN A 28 -18.54 -17.28 3.31
C ASN A 28 -18.24 -18.32 4.41
N GLN A 29 -18.32 -19.61 4.09
CA GLN A 29 -17.87 -20.66 5.01
C GLN A 29 -16.34 -20.68 5.14
N PHE A 30 -15.61 -20.54 4.03
CA PHE A 30 -14.14 -20.47 4.04
C PHE A 30 -13.62 -19.30 4.86
N LYS A 31 -14.24 -18.12 4.75
CA LYS A 31 -13.85 -16.89 5.48
C LYS A 31 -13.78 -17.08 7.00
N LYS A 32 -14.57 -18.02 7.55
CA LYS A 32 -14.63 -18.32 8.99
C LYS A 32 -13.56 -19.32 9.46
N GLN A 33 -12.79 -19.91 8.55
CA GLN A 33 -11.81 -20.94 8.88
C GLN A 33 -10.51 -20.36 9.44
N LYS A 34 -9.82 -21.14 10.28
CA LYS A 34 -8.50 -20.80 10.78
C LYS A 34 -7.54 -20.51 9.62
N GLY A 35 -6.83 -19.39 9.69
CA GLY A 35 -5.88 -18.94 8.67
C GLY A 35 -6.51 -18.49 7.34
N SER A 36 -7.81 -18.18 7.29
CA SER A 36 -8.47 -17.75 6.06
C SER A 36 -7.86 -16.46 5.47
N LEU A 37 -7.44 -15.51 6.31
CA LEU A 37 -6.88 -14.22 5.88
C LEU A 37 -5.57 -14.42 5.13
N ILE A 38 -4.63 -15.13 5.74
CA ILE A 38 -3.30 -15.36 5.15
C ILE A 38 -3.40 -16.22 3.88
N LYS A 39 -4.33 -17.19 3.84
CA LYS A 39 -4.56 -17.97 2.62
C LYS A 39 -5.08 -17.10 1.48
N LEU A 40 -6.06 -16.22 1.73
CA LEU A 40 -6.55 -15.29 0.70
C LEU A 40 -5.45 -14.35 0.23
N LEU A 41 -4.59 -13.87 1.13
CA LEU A 41 -3.41 -13.08 0.75
C LEU A 41 -2.46 -13.88 -0.14
N GLN A 42 -2.16 -15.14 0.22
CA GLN A 42 -1.31 -16.01 -0.59
C GLN A 42 -1.89 -16.15 -2.01
N TYR A 43 -3.18 -16.46 -2.16
CA TYR A 43 -3.84 -16.53 -3.47
C TYR A 43 -3.85 -15.21 -4.25
N ALA A 44 -3.89 -14.06 -3.56
CA ALA A 44 -3.76 -12.76 -4.18
C ALA A 44 -2.34 -12.49 -4.73
N VAL A 45 -1.34 -13.26 -4.27
CA VAL A 45 0.09 -13.06 -4.55
C VAL A 45 0.70 -14.22 -5.37
N ILE A 46 -0.03 -15.32 -5.61
CA ILE A 46 0.47 -16.49 -6.38
C ILE A 46 1.09 -16.03 -7.70
N GLY A 47 2.30 -16.52 -8.00
CA GLY A 47 3.21 -15.96 -8.98
C GLY A 47 2.64 -15.75 -10.39
N GLY A 48 3.01 -14.60 -10.98
CA GLY A 48 2.79 -14.29 -12.40
C GLY A 48 1.40 -13.77 -12.75
N ASN A 49 1.21 -13.44 -14.02
CA ASN A 49 -0.05 -12.93 -14.58
C ASN A 49 -1.05 -14.06 -14.92
N GLU A 50 -0.72 -15.32 -14.63
CA GLU A 50 -1.43 -16.49 -15.18
C GLU A 50 -2.87 -16.65 -14.65
N ASN A 51 -3.23 -16.01 -13.54
CA ASN A 51 -4.63 -15.93 -13.12
C ASN A 51 -4.98 -14.63 -12.37
N LEU A 52 -4.91 -13.50 -13.07
CA LEU A 52 -5.26 -12.18 -12.53
C LEU A 52 -6.68 -12.13 -11.94
N ASN A 53 -7.61 -12.89 -12.53
CA ASN A 53 -8.98 -13.01 -12.06
C ASN A 53 -9.05 -13.63 -10.67
N LEU A 54 -8.41 -14.79 -10.46
CA LEU A 54 -8.33 -15.45 -9.17
C LEU A 54 -7.65 -14.56 -8.12
N GLN A 55 -6.52 -13.93 -8.47
CA GLN A 55 -5.80 -13.03 -7.56
C GLN A 55 -6.68 -11.85 -7.14
N THR A 56 -7.40 -11.25 -8.09
CA THR A 56 -8.30 -10.13 -7.84
C THR A 56 -9.47 -10.56 -6.95
N GLN A 57 -10.09 -11.71 -7.21
CA GLN A 57 -11.16 -12.25 -6.37
C GLN A 57 -10.68 -12.58 -4.95
N ALA A 58 -9.46 -13.12 -4.80
CA ALA A 58 -8.86 -13.37 -3.50
C ALA A 58 -8.66 -12.06 -2.71
N ALA A 59 -8.11 -11.03 -3.36
CA ALA A 59 -7.89 -9.72 -2.75
C ALA A 59 -9.21 -9.01 -2.39
N ILE A 60 -10.24 -9.09 -3.24
CA ILE A 60 -11.59 -8.59 -2.94
C ILE A 60 -12.19 -9.33 -1.75
N ALA A 61 -12.10 -10.66 -1.74
CA ALA A 61 -12.61 -11.46 -0.64
C ALA A 61 -11.92 -11.13 0.68
N LEU A 62 -10.60 -10.93 0.67
CA LEU A 62 -9.80 -10.50 1.83
C LEU A 62 -10.26 -9.13 2.34
N LYS A 63 -10.33 -8.14 1.45
CA LYS A 63 -10.82 -6.80 1.77
C LYS A 63 -12.20 -6.85 2.42
N ASN A 64 -13.13 -7.60 1.83
CA ASN A 64 -14.50 -7.68 2.33
C ASN A 64 -14.58 -8.32 3.74
N ILE A 65 -13.63 -9.19 4.13
CA ILE A 65 -13.58 -9.70 5.51
C ILE A 65 -13.14 -8.59 6.46
N ILE A 66 -12.13 -7.82 6.08
CA ILE A 66 -11.48 -6.86 6.97
C ILE A 66 -12.35 -5.62 7.19
N GLN A 67 -13.03 -5.16 6.13
CA GLN A 67 -14.02 -4.07 6.21
C GLN A 67 -15.23 -4.40 7.10
N SER A 68 -15.43 -5.66 7.50
CA SER A 68 -16.56 -6.07 8.34
C SER A 68 -16.38 -5.78 9.85
N LYS A 69 -15.24 -5.16 10.24
CA LYS A 69 -14.74 -4.75 11.59
C LYS A 69 -13.54 -5.57 12.01
N TRP A 70 -12.34 -5.02 11.82
CA TRP A 70 -11.07 -5.66 12.17
C TRP A 70 -11.00 -6.13 13.63
N GLU A 71 -11.50 -5.35 14.60
CA GLU A 71 -11.40 -5.69 16.03
C GLU A 71 -12.21 -6.94 16.40
N ASP A 72 -13.36 -7.15 15.74
CA ASP A 72 -14.27 -8.27 16.00
C ASP A 72 -13.78 -9.57 15.31
N LEU A 73 -12.79 -9.49 14.43
CA LEU A 73 -12.24 -10.67 13.75
C LEU A 73 -11.49 -11.59 14.73
N ASN A 74 -11.82 -12.87 14.69
CA ASN A 74 -11.15 -13.90 15.46
C ASN A 74 -9.64 -13.92 15.13
N PRO A 75 -8.73 -13.81 16.12
CA PRO A 75 -7.28 -13.85 15.88
C PRO A 75 -6.81 -15.09 15.11
N ASN A 76 -7.48 -16.23 15.29
CA ASN A 76 -7.17 -17.48 14.60
C ASN A 76 -7.37 -17.42 13.08
N LEU A 77 -8.02 -16.38 12.54
CA LEU A 77 -8.12 -16.20 11.08
C LEU A 77 -6.79 -15.82 10.43
N GLY A 78 -5.74 -15.55 11.22
CA GLY A 78 -4.38 -15.27 10.74
C GLY A 78 -4.07 -13.76 10.68
N LYS A 79 -4.53 -12.99 11.68
CA LYS A 79 -4.36 -11.52 11.70
C LYS A 79 -2.89 -11.11 11.80
N ALA A 80 -2.10 -11.84 12.59
CA ALA A 80 -0.68 -11.54 12.78
C ALA A 80 0.09 -11.79 11.48
N GLU A 81 -0.10 -12.97 10.88
CA GLU A 81 0.55 -13.37 9.64
C GLU A 81 0.18 -12.46 8.46
N LEU A 82 -1.08 -12.01 8.41
CA LEU A 82 -1.53 -11.02 7.44
C LEU A 82 -0.79 -9.68 7.63
N LYS A 83 -0.73 -9.17 8.87
CA LYS A 83 -0.03 -7.92 9.19
C LYS A 83 1.45 -7.99 8.79
N ASP A 84 2.10 -9.11 9.07
CA ASP A 84 3.53 -9.31 8.78
C ASP A 84 3.80 -9.41 7.26
N SER A 85 2.79 -9.79 6.46
CA SER A 85 2.95 -10.05 5.02
C SER A 85 2.39 -8.97 4.10
N ILE A 86 1.43 -8.15 4.58
CA ILE A 86 0.63 -7.26 3.72
C ILE A 86 1.47 -6.22 2.97
N ILE A 87 2.50 -5.66 3.61
CA ILE A 87 3.36 -4.64 2.98
C ILE A 87 4.09 -5.24 1.77
N GLN A 88 4.75 -6.39 1.95
CA GLN A 88 5.47 -7.03 0.85
C GLN A 88 4.51 -7.51 -0.25
N ALA A 89 3.34 -8.03 0.12
CA ALA A 89 2.30 -8.44 -0.83
C ALA A 89 1.85 -7.29 -1.73
N ILE A 90 1.64 -6.09 -1.19
CA ILE A 90 1.30 -4.90 -1.98
C ILE A 90 2.43 -4.56 -2.95
N ILE A 91 3.68 -4.59 -2.48
CA ILE A 91 4.84 -4.19 -3.30
C ILE A 91 5.00 -5.07 -4.54
N ILE A 92 4.80 -6.38 -4.41
CA ILE A 92 5.09 -7.35 -5.48
C ILE A 92 3.89 -7.67 -6.38
N THR A 93 2.68 -7.20 -6.04
CA THR A 93 1.48 -7.49 -6.83
C THR A 93 1.20 -6.45 -7.92
N PRO A 94 0.53 -6.81 -9.03
CA PRO A 94 0.08 -5.87 -10.06
C PRO A 94 -0.84 -4.77 -9.54
N LYS A 95 -0.88 -3.62 -10.26
CA LYS A 95 -1.66 -2.41 -9.91
C LYS A 95 -3.14 -2.68 -9.56
N VAL A 96 -3.78 -3.65 -10.22
CA VAL A 96 -5.21 -3.98 -9.96
C VAL A 96 -5.43 -4.61 -8.58
N ILE A 97 -4.50 -5.47 -8.14
CA ILE A 97 -4.53 -6.14 -6.84
C ILE A 97 -4.06 -5.19 -5.74
N GLN A 98 -3.03 -4.39 -6.02
CA GLN A 98 -2.54 -3.35 -5.11
C GLN A 98 -3.66 -2.48 -4.57
N LYS A 99 -4.58 -2.00 -5.43
CA LYS A 99 -5.72 -1.17 -5.00
C LYS A 99 -6.59 -1.84 -3.94
N GLN A 100 -6.83 -3.14 -4.03
CA GLN A 100 -7.62 -3.88 -3.03
C GLN A 100 -6.82 -4.10 -1.74
N LEU A 101 -5.54 -4.46 -1.86
CA LEU A 101 -4.67 -4.70 -0.70
C LEU A 101 -4.32 -3.43 0.07
N LEU A 102 -4.28 -2.27 -0.58
CA LEU A 102 -4.10 -0.98 0.09
C LEU A 102 -5.28 -0.65 1.01
N LEU A 103 -6.52 -0.98 0.62
CA LEU A 103 -7.69 -0.83 1.50
C LEU A 103 -7.60 -1.75 2.72
N VAL A 104 -7.11 -2.97 2.52
CA VAL A 104 -6.79 -3.89 3.63
C VAL A 104 -5.75 -3.28 4.57
N LEU A 105 -4.68 -2.71 4.02
CA LEU A 105 -3.64 -2.06 4.82
C LEU A 105 -4.19 -0.87 5.63
N GLU A 106 -5.05 -0.03 5.05
CA GLU A 106 -5.68 1.10 5.76
C GLU A 106 -6.40 0.63 7.03
N ASP A 107 -7.23 -0.40 6.90
CA ASP A 107 -7.97 -0.97 8.03
C ASP A 107 -7.01 -1.53 9.10
N ILE A 108 -5.94 -2.23 8.71
CA ILE A 108 -4.97 -2.78 9.66
C ILE A 108 -4.24 -1.64 10.39
N VAL A 109 -3.77 -0.62 9.66
CA VAL A 109 -3.04 0.51 10.22
C VAL A 109 -3.89 1.27 11.23
N GLU A 110 -5.14 1.55 10.90
CA GLU A 110 -6.08 2.25 11.77
C GLU A 110 -6.26 1.56 13.13
N ASN A 111 -6.27 0.22 13.13
CA ASN A 111 -6.56 -0.57 14.32
C ASN A 111 -5.32 -1.06 15.09
N GLU A 112 -4.18 -1.19 14.42
CA GLU A 112 -2.96 -1.77 14.99
C GLU A 112 -1.90 -0.71 15.33
N TYR A 113 -1.82 0.40 14.58
CA TYR A 113 -0.82 1.43 14.81
C TYR A 113 -1.33 2.50 15.81
N PRO A 114 -0.48 3.00 16.73
CA PRO A 114 0.92 2.62 17.00
C PRO A 114 1.09 1.52 18.05
N LYS A 115 0.01 1.06 18.70
CA LYS A 115 0.12 0.23 19.91
C LYS A 115 0.61 -1.19 19.63
N ARG A 116 0.03 -1.85 18.63
CA ARG A 116 0.24 -3.27 18.28
C ARG A 116 1.15 -3.46 17.06
N TRP A 117 1.40 -2.40 16.29
CA TRP A 117 2.33 -2.40 15.16
C TRP A 117 3.46 -1.39 15.36
N LYS A 118 4.32 -1.65 16.34
CA LYS A 118 5.39 -0.72 16.74
C LYS A 118 6.49 -0.57 15.68
N THR A 119 6.70 -1.61 14.87
CA THR A 119 7.74 -1.71 13.83
C THR A 119 7.37 -1.02 12.52
N LEU A 120 6.12 -0.56 12.35
CA LEU A 120 5.64 -0.01 11.08
C LEU A 120 6.54 1.11 10.54
N LYS A 121 7.03 2.00 11.42
CA LYS A 121 7.94 3.09 11.03
C LYS A 121 9.22 2.56 10.38
N ASP A 122 9.85 1.56 10.98
CA ASP A 122 11.11 0.98 10.50
C ASP A 122 10.87 0.17 9.21
N GLU A 123 9.73 -0.51 9.12
CA GLU A 123 9.33 -1.23 7.90
C GLU A 123 9.13 -0.27 6.71
N LEU A 124 8.47 0.88 6.94
CA LEU A 124 8.28 1.91 5.91
C LEU A 124 9.59 2.55 5.45
N LEU A 125 10.52 2.83 6.38
CA LEU A 125 11.86 3.30 6.05
C LEU A 125 12.64 2.23 5.28
N GLY A 126 12.53 0.97 5.69
CA GLY A 126 13.18 -0.17 5.05
C GLY A 126 12.76 -0.33 3.58
N ILE A 127 11.45 -0.25 3.28
CA ILE A 127 10.97 -0.34 1.89
C ILE A 127 11.32 0.92 1.09
N LEU A 128 11.33 2.11 1.71
CA LEU A 128 11.70 3.35 1.03
C LEU A 128 13.16 3.35 0.61
N ASN A 129 14.06 2.81 1.45
CA ASN A 129 15.50 2.82 1.21
C ASN A 129 15.98 1.77 0.19
N LYS A 130 15.14 0.82 -0.21
CA LYS A 130 15.49 -0.16 -1.27
C LYS A 130 15.73 0.55 -2.60
N GLU A 131 16.85 0.29 -3.27
CA GLU A 131 17.20 0.97 -4.52
C GLU A 131 16.43 0.48 -5.76
N ASP A 132 15.83 -0.71 -5.69
CA ASP A 132 15.12 -1.30 -6.83
C ASP A 132 13.91 -0.45 -7.27
N ILE A 133 14.04 0.11 -8.47
CA ILE A 133 13.03 0.99 -9.08
C ILE A 133 11.71 0.25 -9.35
N ASN A 134 11.75 -1.06 -9.59
CA ASN A 134 10.57 -1.86 -9.93
C ASN A 134 9.61 -1.98 -8.74
N VAL A 135 10.15 -2.01 -7.52
CA VAL A 135 9.36 -2.07 -6.28
C VAL A 135 9.12 -0.70 -5.65
N LYS A 136 9.81 0.33 -6.12
CA LYS A 136 9.77 1.69 -5.55
C LYS A 136 8.36 2.28 -5.57
N TYR A 137 7.67 2.18 -6.71
CA TYR A 137 6.32 2.73 -6.84
C TYR A 137 5.34 2.05 -5.87
N GLY A 138 5.36 0.72 -5.78
CA GLY A 138 4.54 -0.02 -4.81
C GLY A 138 4.85 0.36 -3.36
N SER A 139 6.14 0.57 -3.04
CA SER A 139 6.58 1.03 -1.72
C SER A 139 6.02 2.42 -1.37
N LEU A 140 6.02 3.33 -2.34
CA LEU A 140 5.45 4.67 -2.17
C LEU A 140 3.93 4.64 -2.03
N LEU A 141 3.22 3.73 -2.69
CA LEU A 141 1.78 3.55 -2.50
C LEU A 141 1.43 3.10 -1.07
N VAL A 142 2.24 2.18 -0.51
CA VAL A 142 2.13 1.78 0.91
C VAL A 142 2.32 2.99 1.81
N ILE A 143 3.42 3.73 1.63
CA ILE A 143 3.73 4.92 2.45
C ILE A 143 2.63 5.97 2.34
N ASN A 144 2.19 6.32 1.13
CA ASN A 144 1.13 7.29 0.89
C ASN A 144 -0.15 6.89 1.64
N THR A 145 -0.50 5.61 1.57
CA THR A 145 -1.69 5.07 2.24
C THR A 145 -1.60 5.16 3.76
N VAL A 146 -0.44 4.84 4.34
CA VAL A 146 -0.22 5.03 5.79
C VAL A 146 -0.31 6.50 6.17
N VAL A 147 0.35 7.39 5.43
CA VAL A 147 0.37 8.84 5.71
C VAL A 147 -1.05 9.42 5.63
N ARG A 148 -1.82 9.07 4.59
CA ARG A 148 -3.23 9.48 4.44
C ARG A 148 -4.09 8.96 5.59
N CYS A 149 -3.97 7.67 5.93
CA CYS A 149 -4.75 7.04 6.98
C CYS A 149 -4.51 7.69 8.35
N LEU A 150 -3.24 7.96 8.69
CA LEU A 150 -2.86 8.49 9.99
C LEU A 150 -3.03 10.01 10.10
N GLY A 151 -2.90 10.75 9.00
CA GLY A 151 -2.98 12.22 9.00
C GLY A 151 -4.32 12.79 9.47
N VAL A 152 -5.41 12.03 9.32
CA VAL A 152 -6.75 12.42 9.80
C VAL A 152 -7.02 12.01 11.26
N LYS A 153 -6.12 11.25 11.90
CA LYS A 153 -6.30 10.76 13.28
C LYS A 153 -5.95 11.86 14.30
N LYS A 154 -6.33 11.62 15.55
CA LYS A 154 -6.12 12.57 16.67
C LYS A 154 -5.45 11.89 17.86
N GLY A 155 -4.97 12.69 18.81
CA GLY A 155 -4.41 12.19 20.07
C GLY A 155 -3.16 11.32 19.89
N LYS A 156 -3.13 10.13 20.51
CA LYS A 156 -1.94 9.26 20.51
C LYS A 156 -1.54 8.79 19.11
N GLN A 157 -2.50 8.54 18.22
CA GLN A 157 -2.20 8.14 16.84
C GLN A 157 -1.57 9.28 16.06
N PHE A 158 -2.07 10.51 16.22
CA PHE A 158 -1.48 11.69 15.60
C PHE A 158 -0.05 11.95 16.09
N LYS A 159 0.22 11.81 17.39
CA LYS A 159 1.58 11.96 17.91
C LYS A 159 2.57 10.92 17.33
N ALA A 160 2.10 9.69 17.13
CA ALA A 160 2.92 8.65 16.49
C ALA A 160 3.13 8.94 14.99
N PHE A 161 2.11 9.51 14.33
CA PHE A 161 2.22 10.01 12.97
C PHE A 161 3.27 11.12 12.84
N GLU A 162 3.31 12.08 13.78
CA GLU A 162 4.35 13.13 13.81
C GLU A 162 5.77 12.54 13.91
N ASP A 163 5.98 11.54 14.78
CA ASP A 163 7.27 10.86 14.92
C ASP A 163 7.66 10.08 13.64
N LEU A 164 6.68 9.41 13.03
CA LEU A 164 6.84 8.71 11.76
C LEU A 164 7.26 9.68 10.63
N LEU A 165 6.59 10.83 10.50
CA LEU A 165 6.92 11.83 9.48
C LEU A 165 8.30 12.45 9.68
N SER A 166 8.73 12.64 10.92
CA SER A 166 10.04 13.24 11.25
C SER A 166 11.22 12.47 10.65
N ASN A 167 11.02 11.19 10.31
CA ASN A 167 12.04 10.33 9.72
C ASN A 167 11.75 10.01 8.25
N LEU A 168 10.47 9.81 7.88
CA LEU A 168 10.10 9.51 6.49
C LEU A 168 10.31 10.71 5.56
N VAL A 169 10.01 11.93 6.00
CA VAL A 169 10.06 13.11 5.11
C VAL A 169 11.49 13.42 4.61
N PRO A 170 12.53 13.42 5.46
CA PRO A 170 13.91 13.55 4.99
C PRO A 170 14.32 12.44 4.00
N ALA A 171 13.96 11.18 4.29
CA ALA A 171 14.26 10.05 3.41
C ALA A 171 13.53 10.13 2.05
N LEU A 172 12.29 10.64 2.05
CA LEU A 172 11.54 10.92 0.83
C LEU A 172 12.19 12.03 0.01
N LEU A 173 12.72 13.08 0.65
CA LEU A 173 13.42 14.16 -0.05
C LEU A 173 14.68 13.64 -0.72
N GLN A 174 15.49 12.87 0.01
CA GLN A 174 16.67 12.24 -0.54
C GLN A 174 16.33 11.32 -1.72
N THR A 175 15.29 10.49 -1.57
CA THR A 175 14.82 9.62 -2.67
C THR A 175 14.39 10.45 -3.88
N ALA A 176 13.64 11.55 -3.67
CA ALA A 176 13.19 12.39 -4.78
C ALA A 176 14.34 13.08 -5.51
N LEU A 177 15.36 13.56 -4.79
CA LEU A 177 16.57 14.13 -5.39
C LEU A 177 17.29 13.11 -6.26
N ILE A 178 17.49 11.88 -5.78
CA ILE A 178 18.12 10.78 -6.54
C ILE A 178 17.33 10.48 -7.82
N ILE A 179 16.00 10.32 -7.69
CA ILE A 179 15.12 10.02 -8.83
C ILE A 179 15.11 11.18 -9.83
N HIS A 180 15.09 12.43 -9.36
CA HIS A 180 15.07 13.62 -10.21
C HIS A 180 16.37 13.79 -11.01
N GLN A 181 17.51 13.50 -10.39
CA GLN A 181 18.85 13.59 -10.98
C GLN A 181 19.19 12.38 -11.88
N SER A 182 18.34 11.35 -11.93
CA SER A 182 18.56 10.20 -12.80
C SER A 182 18.48 10.58 -14.27
N ASN A 183 19.44 10.08 -15.06
CA ASN A 183 19.46 10.20 -16.52
C ASN A 183 18.38 9.32 -17.20
N GLN A 184 17.70 8.45 -16.46
CA GLN A 184 16.73 7.46 -16.96
C GLN A 184 15.27 7.92 -16.80
N MET A 185 14.99 9.21 -16.93
CA MET A 185 13.69 9.81 -16.63
C MET A 185 12.56 9.35 -17.59
N ASP A 186 12.10 8.12 -17.41
CA ASP A 186 10.96 7.52 -18.12
C ASP A 186 9.65 7.67 -17.32
N GLU A 187 8.56 7.11 -17.84
CA GLU A 187 7.23 7.15 -17.20
C GLU A 187 7.27 6.63 -15.74
N ARG A 188 8.10 5.62 -15.44
CA ARG A 188 8.18 5.02 -14.09
C ARG A 188 8.81 6.00 -13.11
N TYR A 189 9.91 6.64 -13.50
CA TYR A 189 10.55 7.69 -12.69
C TYR A 189 9.60 8.87 -12.46
N ALA A 190 8.84 9.27 -13.48
CA ALA A 190 7.81 10.31 -13.35
C ALA A 190 6.68 9.90 -12.39
N GLN A 191 6.19 8.65 -12.47
CA GLN A 191 5.19 8.12 -11.54
C GLN A 191 5.69 8.12 -10.10
N ILE A 192 6.96 7.76 -9.88
CA ILE A 192 7.62 7.78 -8.57
C ILE A 192 7.73 9.21 -8.02
N LEU A 193 8.25 10.17 -8.79
CA LEU A 193 8.32 11.57 -8.35
C LEU A 193 6.94 12.14 -8.03
N LYS A 194 5.96 11.87 -8.88
CA LYS A 194 4.56 12.29 -8.66
C LYS A 194 4.02 11.74 -7.34
N GLU A 195 4.29 10.47 -7.04
CA GLU A 195 3.81 9.86 -5.81
C GLU A 195 4.51 10.44 -4.57
N ILE A 196 5.81 10.72 -4.64
CA ILE A 196 6.53 11.41 -3.57
C ILE A 196 5.95 12.83 -3.35
N CYS A 197 5.67 13.58 -4.41
CA CYS A 197 5.06 14.91 -4.31
C CYS A 197 3.71 14.87 -3.58
N LYS A 198 2.86 13.86 -3.85
CA LYS A 198 1.60 13.67 -3.12
C LYS A 198 1.83 13.40 -1.64
N ILE A 199 2.84 12.59 -1.29
CA ILE A 199 3.17 12.31 0.11
C ILE A 199 3.64 13.58 0.81
N PHE A 200 4.46 14.42 0.16
CA PHE A 200 4.83 15.73 0.70
C PHE A 200 3.64 16.64 0.92
N TYR A 201 2.74 16.73 -0.07
CA TYR A 201 1.50 17.49 0.07
C TYR A 201 0.67 17.02 1.27
N LEU A 202 0.42 15.71 1.39
CA LEU A 202 -0.33 15.13 2.52
C LEU A 202 0.36 15.39 3.85
N SER A 203 1.69 15.24 3.88
CA SER A 203 2.49 15.52 5.08
C SER A 203 2.27 16.96 5.51
N ALA A 204 2.53 17.93 4.62
CA ALA A 204 2.39 19.36 4.89
C ALA A 204 0.96 19.81 5.21
N TYR A 205 -0.04 19.20 4.58
CA TYR A 205 -1.45 19.47 4.84
C TYR A 205 -1.85 19.09 6.28
N HIS A 206 -1.39 17.93 6.77
CA HIS A 206 -1.74 17.45 8.10
C HIS A 206 -0.82 17.97 9.21
N GLN A 207 0.46 18.19 8.90
CA GLN A 207 1.44 18.68 9.84
C GLN A 207 2.56 19.36 9.07
N LEU A 208 2.93 20.59 9.42
CA LEU A 208 4.15 21.20 8.87
C LEU A 208 5.36 20.30 9.25
N PRO A 209 5.96 19.53 8.32
CA PRO A 209 6.94 18.52 8.70
C PRO A 209 8.19 19.19 9.24
N ALA A 210 8.98 18.47 10.02
CA ALA A 210 10.22 19.00 10.59
C ALA A 210 11.15 19.61 9.52
N ILE A 211 11.09 19.09 8.29
CA ILE A 211 11.83 19.58 7.14
C ILE A 211 11.53 21.05 6.79
N LEU A 212 10.30 21.51 7.00
CA LEU A 212 9.92 22.90 6.76
C LEU A 212 10.31 23.81 7.94
N LYS A 213 10.79 23.24 9.06
CA LYS A 213 11.37 24.00 10.17
C LYS A 213 12.87 24.27 9.96
N ASN A 214 13.56 23.43 9.18
CA ASN A 214 14.93 23.66 8.76
C ASN A 214 14.93 24.44 7.43
N ILE A 215 15.54 25.62 7.43
CA ILE A 215 15.54 26.50 6.25
C ILE A 215 16.29 25.88 5.05
N ASN A 216 17.33 25.08 5.28
CA ASN A 216 18.09 24.44 4.21
C ASN A 216 17.28 23.32 3.56
N ASP A 217 16.62 22.50 4.38
CA ASP A 217 15.82 21.41 3.84
C ASP A 217 14.55 21.92 3.15
N LEU A 218 13.93 22.99 3.68
CA LEU A 218 12.86 23.73 3.02
C LEU A 218 13.32 24.27 1.66
N LYS A 219 14.50 24.90 1.60
CA LYS A 219 15.07 25.41 0.36
C LYS A 219 15.28 24.28 -0.66
N ASN A 220 15.89 23.17 -0.26
CA ASN A 220 16.09 22.01 -1.13
C ASN A 220 14.78 21.44 -1.66
N LEU A 221 13.74 21.38 -0.82
CA LEU A 221 12.41 20.94 -1.26
C LEU A 221 11.81 21.91 -2.27
N ILE A 222 11.88 23.23 -2.03
CA ILE A 222 11.38 24.24 -2.96
C ILE A 222 12.12 24.17 -4.30
N GLU A 223 13.45 24.08 -4.27
CA GLU A 223 14.28 23.96 -5.47
C GLU A 223 13.94 22.69 -6.28
N LEU A 224 13.74 21.56 -5.60
CA LEU A 224 13.27 20.32 -6.24
C LEU A 224 11.87 20.47 -6.85
N MET A 225 10.94 21.09 -6.14
CA MET A 225 9.57 21.28 -6.65
C MET A 225 9.58 22.20 -7.88
N LEU A 226 10.38 23.27 -7.86
CA LEU A 226 10.59 24.15 -9.01
C LEU A 226 11.23 23.41 -10.17
N SER A 227 12.28 22.61 -9.92
CA SER A 227 12.97 21.85 -10.97
C SER A 227 12.07 20.80 -11.64
N ILE A 228 11.11 20.23 -10.89
CA ILE A 228 10.10 19.33 -11.45
C ILE A 228 9.13 20.10 -12.35
N VAL A 229 8.68 21.30 -11.96
CA VAL A 229 7.69 22.10 -12.72
C VAL A 229 8.27 22.58 -14.06
N VAL A 230 9.55 22.94 -14.09
CA VAL A 230 10.22 23.41 -15.33
C VAL A 230 10.78 22.28 -16.19
N LYS A 231 10.62 21.01 -15.77
CA LYS A 231 11.16 19.87 -16.51
C LYS A 231 10.38 19.71 -17.82
N GLU A 232 11.11 19.69 -18.93
CA GLU A 232 10.51 19.51 -20.25
C GLU A 232 9.83 18.14 -20.35
N ILE A 233 8.68 18.10 -21.02
CA ILE A 233 7.97 16.86 -21.30
C ILE A 233 8.77 16.12 -22.39
N PRO A 234 9.18 14.87 -22.17
CA PRO A 234 9.89 14.10 -23.19
C PRO A 234 9.14 14.05 -24.52
N ASP A 235 9.85 14.28 -25.63
CA ASP A 235 9.28 14.35 -26.98
C ASP A 235 8.51 13.08 -27.38
N ASN A 236 8.88 11.94 -26.83
CA ASN A 236 8.25 10.63 -27.08
C ASN A 236 6.82 10.50 -26.54
N ILE A 237 6.30 11.50 -25.81
CA ILE A 237 4.93 11.53 -25.29
C ILE A 237 3.96 12.23 -26.26
N TYR A 238 4.46 13.05 -27.20
CA TYR A 238 3.61 13.79 -28.17
C TYR A 238 3.17 12.97 -29.39
N VAL A 239 3.19 11.63 -29.30
CA VAL A 239 2.81 10.70 -30.40
C VAL A 239 1.36 10.28 -30.30
#